data_AF-A0A285Q8N6-F1
#
_entry.id   AF-A0A285Q8N6-F1
#
_cell.length_a   1.000
_cell.length_b   1.000
_cell.length_c   1.000
_cell.angle_alpha   90.00
_cell.angle_beta   90.00
_cell.angle_gamma   90.00
#
_symmetry.space_group_name_H-M   'P 1'
#
loop_
_entity.id
_entity.type
_entity.pdbx_description
1 polymer ?
#
loop_
_entity_poly.entity_id
_entity_poly.type
_entity_poly.pdbx_seq_one_letter_code
_entity_poly.pdbx_strand_id
1 'polypeptide(L)'
;MLVCGVELSGSDAVVCLLNLDTGQFSLPESKVRKITLKKKHTREDLQQFQASFAAFLAEHNVKKVAIKERMPKGKFAGGAISFKMEAAIQLMPGVDVEVCLLPPATIKSTLSAKPLPIPFAQTGLKVFQETAFVAAYAGHLAR
;
A
#
# COMPACT_ATOMS: atom_id res chain seq x y z
N MET A 1 4.04 12.76 8.08
CA MET A 1 3.96 11.37 8.61
C MET A 1 4.32 10.40 7.51
N LEU A 2 4.97 9.25 7.78
CA LEU A 2 5.27 8.31 6.70
C LEU A 2 4.10 7.36 6.43
N VAL A 3 3.62 7.33 5.18
CA VAL A 3 2.55 6.45 4.72
C VAL A 3 3.11 5.40 3.76
N CYS A 4 2.77 4.15 3.98
CA CYS A 4 3.00 3.05 3.03
C CYS A 4 1.75 2.84 2.19
N GLY A 5 1.81 3.20 0.91
CA GLY A 5 0.77 2.84 -0.05
C GLY A 5 0.94 1.42 -0.56
N VAL A 6 -0.17 0.72 -0.74
CA VAL A 6 -0.18 -0.70 -1.12
C VAL A 6 -1.12 -0.96 -2.28
N GLU A 7 -0.61 -1.66 -3.30
CA GLU A 7 -1.43 -2.35 -4.30
C GLU A 7 -1.32 -3.87 -4.11
N LEU A 8 -2.45 -4.54 -3.97
CA LEU A 8 -2.51 -6.00 -3.92
C LEU A 8 -2.78 -6.57 -5.32
N SER A 9 -1.74 -7.10 -5.96
CA SER A 9 -1.79 -7.59 -7.35
C SER A 9 -1.29 -9.03 -7.44
N GLY A 10 -2.19 -9.94 -7.81
CA GLY A 10 -1.88 -11.37 -7.86
C GLY A 10 -1.47 -11.91 -6.48
N SER A 11 -0.19 -12.26 -6.35
CA SER A 11 0.46 -12.74 -5.13
C SER A 11 1.33 -11.70 -4.45
N ASP A 12 1.38 -10.47 -4.97
CA ASP A 12 2.30 -9.44 -4.53
C ASP A 12 1.55 -8.29 -3.85
N ALA A 13 2.06 -7.87 -2.69
CA ALA A 13 1.77 -6.57 -2.10
C ALA A 13 2.86 -5.60 -2.58
N VAL A 14 2.56 -4.81 -3.61
CA VAL A 14 3.46 -3.76 -4.11
C VAL A 14 3.39 -2.57 -3.16
N VAL A 15 4.55 -2.06 -2.76
CA VAL A 15 4.66 -1.01 -1.74
C VAL A 15 5.31 0.27 -2.28
N CYS A 16 4.89 1.41 -1.73
CA CYS A 16 5.51 2.71 -1.93
C CYS A 16 5.50 3.49 -0.62
N LEU A 17 6.63 4.06 -0.22
CA LEU A 17 6.72 4.94 0.93
C LEU A 17 6.60 6.38 0.47
N LEU A 18 5.74 7.15 1.13
CA LEU A 18 5.54 8.55 0.83
C LEU A 18 5.40 9.33 2.14
N ASN A 19 6.24 10.34 2.31
CA ASN A 19 6.03 11.37 3.32
C ASN A 19 5.50 12.62 2.63
N LEU A 20 4.53 13.26 3.27
CA LEU A 20 4.00 14.54 2.87
C LEU A 20 3.98 15.39 4.14
N ASP A 21 4.75 16.46 4.14
CA ASP A 21 4.86 17.37 5.26
C ASP A 21 4.86 18.82 4.78
N THR A 22 3.94 19.63 5.28
CA THR A 22 3.79 21.05 4.88
C THR A 22 3.81 21.33 3.36
N GLY A 23 3.30 20.39 2.55
CA GLY A 23 3.27 20.50 1.09
C GLY A 23 4.54 20.05 0.37
N GLN A 24 5.58 19.67 1.12
CA GLN A 24 6.75 19.00 0.57
C GLN A 24 6.54 17.49 0.63
N PHE A 25 6.64 16.83 -0.52
CA PHE A 25 6.60 15.38 -0.61
C PHE A 25 8.02 14.82 -0.68
N SER A 26 8.25 13.67 -0.05
CA SER A 26 9.47 12.89 -0.24
C SER A 26 9.14 11.41 -0.39
N LEU A 27 9.98 10.72 -1.17
CA LEU A 27 9.87 9.29 -1.44
C LEU A 27 11.13 8.61 -0.87
N PRO A 28 11.12 8.16 0.39
CA PRO A 28 12.24 7.42 0.95
C PRO A 28 12.56 6.20 0.08
N GLU A 29 13.85 6.01 -0.21
CA GLU A 29 14.28 4.84 -0.96
C GLU A 29 14.04 3.56 -0.17
N SER A 30 13.56 2.54 -0.86
CA SER A 30 13.45 1.19 -0.33
C SER A 30 13.92 0.18 -1.39
N LYS A 31 14.74 -0.77 -0.95
CA LYS A 31 15.10 -1.94 -1.76
C LYS A 31 13.90 -2.87 -1.93
N VAL A 32 13.01 -2.91 -0.94
CA VAL A 32 11.77 -3.69 -0.96
C VAL A 32 10.69 -2.90 -1.70
N ARG A 33 10.38 -3.33 -2.92
CA ARG A 33 9.31 -2.73 -3.75
C ARG A 33 8.01 -3.52 -3.73
N LYS A 34 8.08 -4.77 -3.29
CA LYS A 34 6.93 -5.66 -3.11
C LYS A 34 7.27 -6.79 -2.14
N ILE A 35 6.24 -7.31 -1.47
CA ILE A 35 6.31 -8.47 -0.59
C ILE A 35 5.34 -9.52 -1.14
N THR A 36 5.81 -10.75 -1.33
CA THR A 36 5.05 -11.80 -2.06
C THR A 36 4.52 -12.87 -1.10
N LEU A 37 3.24 -13.20 -1.22
CA LEU A 37 2.63 -14.39 -0.62
C LEU A 37 2.56 -15.52 -1.64
N LYS A 38 3.20 -16.67 -1.36
CA LYS A 38 3.22 -17.78 -2.32
C LYS A 38 1.80 -18.30 -2.66
N LYS A 39 1.58 -18.71 -3.92
CA LYS A 39 0.24 -19.08 -4.45
C LYS A 39 -0.42 -20.27 -3.74
N LYS A 40 0.36 -21.21 -3.23
CA LYS A 40 -0.07 -22.36 -2.42
C LYS A 40 0.43 -22.20 -0.97
N HIS A 41 0.05 -21.09 -0.35
CA HIS A 41 0.48 -20.77 1.01
C HIS A 41 -0.22 -21.67 2.03
N THR A 42 0.53 -22.05 3.06
CA THR A 42 0.05 -22.64 4.30
C THR A 42 -0.24 -21.53 5.32
N ARG A 43 -0.59 -21.93 6.54
CA ARG A 43 -0.73 -21.00 7.67
C ARG A 43 0.59 -20.26 7.94
N GLU A 44 1.69 -21.00 7.93
CA GLU A 44 3.03 -20.50 8.25
C GLU A 44 3.46 -19.43 7.25
N ASP A 45 3.14 -19.60 5.96
CA ASP A 45 3.44 -18.60 4.94
C ASP A 45 2.66 -17.31 5.10
N LEU A 46 1.40 -17.38 5.55
CA LEU A 46 0.60 -16.19 5.86
C LEU A 46 1.20 -15.43 7.04
N GLN A 47 1.62 -16.15 8.09
CA GLN A 47 2.31 -15.55 9.23
C GLN A 47 3.65 -14.95 8.83
N GLN A 48 4.41 -15.61 7.95
CA GLN A 48 5.67 -15.09 7.45
C GLN A 48 5.46 -13.83 6.59
N PHE A 49 4.45 -13.83 5.72
CA PHE A 49 4.07 -12.63 4.95
C PHE A 49 3.73 -11.47 5.89
N GLN A 50 2.86 -11.72 6.88
CA GLN A 50 2.44 -10.73 7.88
C GLN A 50 3.65 -10.17 8.65
N ALA A 51 4.53 -11.05 9.15
CA ALA A 51 5.72 -10.66 9.90
C ALA A 51 6.71 -9.87 9.03
N SER A 52 6.90 -10.27 7.78
CA SER A 52 7.78 -9.57 6.83
C SER A 52 7.26 -8.17 6.50
N PHE A 53 5.93 -8.04 6.35
CA PHE A 53 5.30 -6.75 6.14
C PHE A 53 5.44 -5.85 7.39
N ALA A 54 5.16 -6.38 8.59
CA ALA A 54 5.34 -5.65 9.84
C ALA A 54 6.79 -5.18 10.06
N ALA A 55 7.77 -6.04 9.77
CA ALA A 55 9.19 -5.69 9.86
C ALA A 55 9.56 -4.55 8.89
N PHE A 56 9.05 -4.61 7.65
CA PHE A 56 9.22 -3.53 6.67
C PHE A 56 8.64 -2.20 7.17
N LEU A 57 7.44 -2.21 7.76
CA LEU A 57 6.84 -0.99 8.32
C LEU A 57 7.68 -0.42 9.48
N ALA A 58 8.18 -1.28 10.35
CA ALA A 58 9.00 -0.90 11.51
C ALA A 58 10.35 -0.31 11.08
N GLU A 59 11.05 -0.95 10.12
CA GLU A 59 12.32 -0.47 9.57
C GLU A 59 12.23 0.97 9.07
N HIS A 60 11.10 1.32 8.45
CA HIS A 60 10.88 2.65 7.88
C HIS A 60 10.12 3.61 8.80
N ASN A 61 9.75 3.21 10.02
CA ASN A 61 8.91 4.01 10.93
C ASN A 61 7.60 4.48 10.29
N VAL A 62 6.96 3.62 9.50
CA VAL A 62 5.64 3.90 8.89
C VAL A 62 4.61 4.11 9.99
N LYS A 63 3.68 5.05 9.78
CA LYS A 63 2.58 5.35 10.72
C LYS A 63 1.20 4.99 10.17
N LYS A 64 1.07 4.88 8.85
CA LYS A 64 -0.18 4.50 8.19
C LYS A 64 0.07 3.64 6.96
N VAL A 65 -0.77 2.64 6.76
CA VAL A 65 -0.83 1.81 5.55
C VAL A 65 -2.11 2.15 4.80
N ALA A 66 -1.97 2.58 3.55
CA ALA A 66 -3.08 2.91 2.67
C ALA A 66 -3.18 1.87 1.55
N ILE A 67 -4.12 0.95 1.66
CA ILE A 67 -4.31 -0.13 0.68
C ILE A 67 -5.36 0.31 -0.33
N LYS A 68 -5.05 0.25 -1.64
CA LYS A 68 -6.10 0.38 -2.65
C LYS A 68 -7.04 -0.83 -2.55
N GLU A 69 -8.28 -0.57 -2.16
CA GLU A 69 -9.29 -1.59 -1.92
C GLU A 69 -9.58 -2.40 -3.19
N ARG A 70 -9.72 -3.73 -3.02
CA ARG A 70 -10.15 -4.63 -4.09
C ARG A 70 -11.64 -4.94 -3.90
N MET A 71 -12.43 -4.82 -4.96
CA MET A 71 -13.85 -5.14 -4.89
C MET A 71 -14.05 -6.66 -4.82
N PRO A 72 -15.07 -7.19 -4.13
CA PRO A 72 -15.35 -8.64 -4.15
C PRO A 72 -15.80 -9.15 -5.53
N LYS A 73 -16.39 -8.28 -6.36
CA LYS A 73 -16.97 -8.62 -7.66
C LYS A 73 -16.79 -7.46 -8.66
N GLY A 74 -17.02 -7.75 -9.94
CA GLY A 74 -16.97 -6.78 -11.04
C GLY A 74 -15.57 -6.55 -11.62
N LYS A 75 -15.43 -5.50 -12.45
CA LYS A 75 -14.20 -5.21 -13.21
C LYS A 75 -12.96 -4.98 -12.33
N PHE A 76 -13.16 -4.55 -11.08
CA PHE A 76 -12.09 -4.29 -10.12
C PHE A 76 -11.96 -5.40 -9.06
N ALA A 77 -12.45 -6.60 -9.38
CA ALA A 77 -12.50 -7.69 -8.43
C ALA A 77 -11.11 -8.18 -8.00
N GLY A 78 -10.93 -8.34 -6.68
CA GLY A 78 -9.81 -9.01 -6.04
C GLY A 78 -9.73 -10.50 -6.38
N GLY A 79 -8.52 -11.05 -6.42
CA GLY A 79 -8.34 -12.50 -6.40
C GLY A 79 -8.40 -13.01 -4.95
N ALA A 80 -8.62 -14.31 -4.75
CA ALA A 80 -8.65 -14.89 -3.41
C ALA A 80 -7.35 -14.62 -2.61
N ILE A 81 -6.19 -14.63 -3.28
CA ILE A 81 -4.89 -14.37 -2.62
C ILE A 81 -4.79 -12.91 -2.17
N SER A 82 -5.28 -11.93 -2.94
CA SER A 82 -5.23 -10.52 -2.52
C SER A 82 -6.04 -10.29 -1.24
N PHE A 83 -7.22 -10.90 -1.11
CA PHE A 83 -8.01 -10.75 0.13
C PHE A 83 -7.33 -11.39 1.35
N LYS A 84 -6.59 -12.49 1.17
CA LYS A 84 -5.81 -13.07 2.26
C LYS A 84 -4.62 -12.19 2.66
N MET A 85 -3.94 -11.57 1.70
CA MET A 85 -2.88 -10.59 1.99
C MET A 85 -3.45 -9.35 2.71
N GLU A 86 -4.60 -8.84 2.26
CA GLU A 86 -5.29 -7.72 2.90
C GLU A 86 -5.61 -8.02 4.36
N ALA A 87 -6.28 -9.16 4.62
CA ALA A 87 -6.62 -9.58 5.97
C ALA A 87 -5.37 -9.80 6.84
N ALA A 88 -4.30 -10.38 6.28
CA ALA A 88 -3.04 -10.53 6.99
C ALA A 88 -2.42 -9.18 7.39
N ILE A 89 -2.47 -8.17 6.52
CA ILE A 89 -2.00 -6.81 6.85
C ILE A 89 -2.89 -6.17 7.92
N GLN A 90 -4.22 -6.26 7.78
CA GLN A 90 -5.16 -5.66 8.74
C GLN A 90 -5.05 -6.26 10.15
N LEU A 91 -4.66 -7.53 10.26
CA LEU A 91 -4.56 -8.26 11.53
C LEU A 91 -3.13 -8.32 12.10
N MET A 92 -2.20 -7.48 11.62
CA MET A 92 -0.82 -7.45 12.13
C MET A 92 -0.80 -7.13 13.65
N PRO A 93 -0.26 -8.02 14.50
CA PRO A 93 -0.23 -7.78 15.94
C PRO A 93 0.91 -6.81 16.30
N GLY A 94 0.71 -6.02 17.35
CA GLY A 94 1.78 -5.26 18.00
C GLY A 94 2.38 -4.13 17.16
N VAL A 95 1.69 -3.68 16.11
CA VAL A 95 2.10 -2.55 15.29
C VAL A 95 1.15 -1.38 15.54
N ASP A 96 1.67 -0.28 16.09
CA ASP A 96 0.95 1.00 16.22
C ASP A 96 0.94 1.73 14.87
N VAL A 97 0.22 1.14 13.91
CA VAL A 97 0.07 1.65 12.54
C VAL A 97 -1.39 1.60 12.14
N GLU A 98 -1.91 2.73 11.67
CA GLU A 98 -3.25 2.81 11.11
C GLU A 98 -3.28 2.06 9.77
N VAL A 99 -4.20 1.11 9.59
CA VAL A 99 -4.42 0.44 8.30
C VAL A 99 -5.76 0.88 7.75
N CYS A 100 -5.78 1.49 6.56
CA CYS A 100 -7.01 1.89 5.89
C CYS A 100 -7.12 1.26 4.50
N LEU A 101 -8.36 0.93 4.11
CA LEU A 101 -8.72 0.57 2.75
C LEU A 101 -9.23 1.82 2.03
N LEU A 102 -8.68 2.09 0.86
CA LEU A 102 -9.07 3.22 0.02
C LEU A 102 -9.87 2.72 -1.18
N PRO A 103 -11.19 2.97 -1.23
CA PRO A 103 -11.99 2.68 -2.40
C PRO A 103 -11.44 3.39 -3.65
N PRO A 104 -11.46 2.76 -4.83
CA PRO A 104 -11.02 3.41 -6.07
C PRO A 104 -11.72 4.75 -6.35
N ALA A 105 -12.99 4.88 -5.95
CA ALA A 105 -13.75 6.12 -6.07
C ALA A 105 -13.18 7.24 -5.20
N THR A 106 -12.79 6.93 -3.95
CA THR A 106 -12.15 7.87 -3.02
C THR A 106 -10.79 8.33 -3.52
N ILE A 107 -9.99 7.41 -4.08
CA ILE A 107 -8.71 7.76 -4.70
C ILE A 107 -8.95 8.72 -5.87
N LYS A 108 -9.91 8.41 -6.74
CA LYS A 108 -10.23 9.25 -7.91
C LYS A 108 -10.69 10.65 -7.49
N SER A 109 -11.62 10.76 -6.54
CA SER A 109 -12.12 12.06 -6.07
C SER A 109 -11.03 12.88 -5.38
N THR A 110 -10.16 12.22 -4.60
CA THR A 110 -9.02 12.86 -3.94
C THR A 110 -8.07 13.47 -4.97
N LEU A 111 -7.72 12.71 -6.03
CA LEU A 111 -6.84 13.20 -7.10
C LEU A 111 -7.47 14.32 -7.94
N SER A 112 -8.80 14.31 -8.12
CA SER A 112 -9.50 15.40 -8.80
C SER A 112 -9.49 16.71 -7.98
N ALA A 113 -9.60 16.62 -6.66
CA ALA A 113 -9.56 17.78 -5.77
C ALA A 113 -8.12 18.27 -5.48
N LYS A 114 -7.18 17.34 -5.38
CA LYS A 114 -5.76 17.59 -5.12
C LYS A 114 -4.92 16.71 -6.05
N PRO A 115 -4.57 17.21 -7.25
CA PRO A 115 -3.74 16.49 -8.21
C PRO A 115 -2.38 16.09 -7.62
N LEU A 116 -1.70 15.15 -8.27
CA LEU A 116 -0.34 14.79 -7.91
C LEU A 116 0.58 16.01 -8.07
N PRO A 117 1.47 16.28 -7.09
CA PRO A 117 2.34 17.46 -7.14
C PRO A 117 3.41 17.36 -8.23
N ILE A 118 3.73 16.14 -8.68
CA ILE A 118 4.66 15.87 -9.78
C ILE A 118 4.13 14.76 -10.70
N PRO A 119 4.55 14.72 -11.97
CA PRO A 119 4.30 13.58 -12.84
C PRO A 119 4.97 12.31 -12.30
N PHE A 120 4.30 11.16 -12.39
CA PHE A 120 4.84 9.88 -11.91
C PHE A 120 6.21 9.53 -12.51
N ALA A 121 6.44 9.86 -13.79
CA ALA A 121 7.72 9.62 -14.47
C ALA A 121 8.93 10.32 -13.80
N GLN A 122 8.71 11.34 -12.98
CA GLN A 122 9.75 12.08 -12.27
C GLN A 122 10.01 11.53 -10.85
N THR A 123 9.29 10.50 -10.41
CA THR A 123 9.42 9.93 -9.06
C THR A 123 10.62 8.99 -8.90
N GLY A 124 11.18 8.47 -10.00
CA GLY A 124 12.20 7.42 -9.98
C GLY A 124 11.67 6.03 -9.59
N LEU A 125 10.39 5.91 -9.25
CA LEU A 125 9.76 4.62 -8.92
C LEU A 125 9.62 3.75 -10.16
N LYS A 126 9.53 2.43 -9.96
CA LYS A 126 9.24 1.52 -11.06
C LYS A 126 7.77 1.64 -11.47
N VAL A 127 7.47 1.50 -12.77
CA VAL A 127 6.11 1.64 -13.32
C VAL A 127 5.07 0.83 -12.55
N PHE A 128 5.42 -0.40 -12.13
CA PHE A 128 4.50 -1.24 -11.36
C PHE A 128 4.16 -0.71 -9.96
N GLN A 129 4.86 0.31 -9.44
CA GLN A 129 4.59 0.96 -8.15
C GLN A 129 3.62 2.15 -8.26
N GLU A 130 3.19 2.54 -9.46
CA GLU A 130 2.35 3.72 -9.66
C GLU A 130 1.06 3.67 -8.84
N THR A 131 0.37 2.54 -8.84
CA THR A 131 -0.84 2.37 -8.03
C THR A 131 -0.56 2.50 -6.53
N ALA A 132 0.54 1.92 -6.05
CA ALA A 132 0.94 2.01 -4.64
C ALA A 132 1.30 3.45 -4.26
N PHE A 133 2.00 4.17 -5.13
CA PHE A 133 2.32 5.60 -4.96
C PHE A 133 1.05 6.44 -4.87
N VAL A 134 0.10 6.24 -5.79
CA VAL A 134 -1.20 6.92 -5.76
C VAL A 134 -1.97 6.62 -4.49
N ALA A 135 -1.97 5.37 -4.02
CA ALA A 135 -2.60 4.99 -2.77
C ALA A 135 -1.95 5.68 -1.56
N ALA A 136 -0.62 5.78 -1.53
CA ALA A 136 0.11 6.48 -0.46
C ALA A 136 -0.26 7.97 -0.42
N TYR A 137 -0.25 8.63 -1.59
CA TYR A 137 -0.61 10.05 -1.70
C TYR A 137 -2.06 10.30 -1.31
N ALA A 138 -3.00 9.49 -1.80
CA ALA A 138 -4.40 9.58 -1.40
C ALA A 138 -4.58 9.32 0.11
N GLY A 139 -3.84 8.37 0.69
CA GLY A 139 -3.87 8.04 2.12
C GLY A 139 -3.39 9.15 3.05
N HIS A 140 -2.60 10.11 2.55
CA HIS A 140 -2.26 11.34 3.27
C HIS A 140 -3.39 12.36 3.33
N LEU A 141 -4.30 12.32 2.35
CA LEU A 141 -5.31 13.34 2.13
C LEU A 141 -6.72 12.88 2.52
N ALA A 142 -6.97 11.57 2.40
CA ALA A 142 -8.21 10.93 2.80
C ALA A 142 -8.29 10.84 4.33
N ARG A 143 -9.36 11.39 4.89
CA ARG A 143 -9.74 11.25 6.30
C ARG A 143 -10.57 9.99 6.48
#